data_AF-A0A957T3Q5-F1
#
_entry.id   AF-A0A957T3Q5-F1
#
_cell.length_a   1.000
_cell.length_b   1.000
_cell.length_c   1.000
_cell.angle_alpha   90.00
_cell.angle_beta   90.00
_cell.angle_gamma   90.00
#
_symmetry.space_group_name_H-M   'P 1'
#
loop_
_entity.id
_entity.type
_entity.pdbx_description
1 polymer ?
#
loop_
_entity_poly.entity_id
_entity_poly.type
_entity_poly.pdbx_seq_one_letter_code
_entity_poly.pdbx_strand_id
1 'polypeptide(L)'
;LDEMIRQQRYKDLADEALDILSRLHFDNHKVQYLTAQSHYNKWDYTSALYHIGKALEVLPENSPVRSNYLRFRYEAQDKQQKYAWQQ
;
A
#
# COMPACT_ATOMS: atom_id res chain seq x y z
N LEU A 1 15.79 -13.63 -15.37
CA LEU A 1 16.61 -13.56 -14.14
C LEU A 1 16.53 -12.15 -13.53
N ASP A 2 16.79 -11.11 -14.32
CA ASP A 2 16.79 -9.71 -13.86
C ASP A 2 15.45 -9.21 -13.31
N GLU A 3 14.33 -9.60 -13.94
CA GLU A 3 12.99 -9.24 -13.46
C GLU A 3 12.71 -9.81 -12.06
N MET A 4 13.02 -11.09 -11.83
CA MET A 4 12.77 -11.75 -10.55
C MET A 4 13.63 -11.14 -9.44
N ILE A 5 14.90 -10.82 -9.72
CA ILE A 5 15.80 -10.15 -8.78
C ILE A 5 15.26 -8.76 -8.43
N ARG A 6 14.76 -8.02 -9.43
CA ARG A 6 14.16 -6.70 -9.21
C ARG A 6 12.91 -6.78 -8.33
N GLN A 7 12.02 -7.73 -8.61
CA GLN A 7 10.81 -7.96 -7.81
C GLN A 7 11.15 -8.35 -6.37
N GLN A 8 12.14 -9.23 -6.17
CA GLN A 8 12.57 -9.60 -4.82
C GLN A 8 13.11 -8.39 -4.05
N ARG A 9 13.95 -7.56 -4.69
CA ARG A 9 14.48 -6.35 -4.06
C ARG A 9 13.38 -5.35 -3.67
N TYR A 10 12.32 -5.23 -4.45
CA TYR A 10 11.18 -4.39 -4.07
C TYR A 10 10.43 -4.93 -2.85
N LYS A 11 10.34 -6.25 -2.70
CA LYS A 11 9.75 -6.88 -1.50
C LYS A 11 10.61 -6.63 -0.27
N ASP A 12 11.93 -6.79 -0.39
CA ASP A 12 12.85 -6.57 0.73
C ASP A 12 12.80 -5.10 1.20
N LEU A 13 12.79 -4.14 0.26
CA LEU A 13 12.63 -2.73 0.58
C LEU A 13 11.27 -2.40 1.21
N ALA A 14 10.21 -3.09 0.78
CA ALA A 14 8.90 -2.93 1.37
C ALA A 14 8.84 -3.46 2.81
N ASP A 15 9.53 -4.56 3.10
CA ASP A 15 9.65 -5.10 4.45
C ASP A 15 10.42 -4.16 5.39
N GLU A 16 11.53 -3.58 4.92
CA GLU A 16 12.26 -2.56 5.68
C GLU A 16 11.39 -1.32 5.95
N ALA A 17 10.65 -0.86 4.93
CA ALA A 17 9.73 0.25 5.11
C ALA A 17 8.63 -0.07 6.14
N LEU A 18 8.08 -1.28 6.15
CA LEU A 18 7.09 -1.70 7.14
C LEU A 18 7.65 -1.74 8.56
N ASP A 19 8.88 -2.23 8.76
CA ASP A 19 9.55 -2.21 10.06
C ASP A 19 9.72 -0.76 10.57
N ILE A 20 10.20 0.15 9.71
CA ILE A 20 10.35 1.57 10.07
C ILE A 20 8.98 2.18 10.40
N LEU A 21 7.97 1.98 9.55
CA LEU A 21 6.63 2.55 9.74
C LEU A 21 5.97 2.03 11.01
N SER A 22 6.18 0.77 11.37
CA SER A 22 5.63 0.17 12.60
C SER A 22 6.16 0.82 13.89
N ARG A 23 7.36 1.40 13.85
CA ARG A 23 8.01 2.09 14.97
C ARG A 23 7.61 3.56 15.07
N LEU A 24 7.05 4.11 14.00
CA LEU A 24 6.50 5.46 13.99
C LEU A 24 5.10 5.39 14.62
N HIS A 25 5.00 5.74 15.91
CA HIS A 25 3.73 5.82 16.65
C HIS A 25 2.76 6.93 16.16
N PHE A 26 2.86 7.35 14.90
CA PHE A 26 2.03 8.38 14.31
C PHE A 26 0.84 7.74 13.59
N ASP A 27 -0.35 7.88 14.15
CA ASP A 27 -1.58 7.54 13.45
C ASP A 27 -2.03 8.74 12.61
N ASN A 28 -1.55 8.80 11.38
CA ASN A 28 -1.98 9.79 10.40
C ASN A 28 -2.14 9.15 9.01
N HIS A 29 -2.90 9.81 8.13
CA HIS A 29 -3.20 9.29 6.80
C HIS A 29 -1.94 8.98 5.98
N LYS A 30 -0.82 9.68 6.21
CA LYS A 30 0.43 9.49 5.45
C LYS A 30 1.13 8.19 5.85
N VAL A 31 1.18 7.85 7.14
CA VAL A 31 1.73 6.58 7.62
C VAL A 31 0.90 5.42 7.09
N GLN A 32 -0.44 5.53 7.19
CA GLN A 32 -1.35 4.51 6.65
C GLN A 32 -1.19 4.36 5.13
N TYR A 33 -1.06 5.46 4.40
CA TYR A 33 -0.83 5.45 2.94
C TYR A 33 0.51 4.81 2.54
N LEU A 34 1.59 5.09 3.27
CA LEU A 34 2.90 4.47 3.02
C LEU A 34 2.88 2.99 3.35
N THR A 35 2.24 2.61 4.45
CA THR A 35 2.03 1.21 4.84
C THR A 35 1.28 0.45 3.75
N ALA A 36 0.22 1.07 3.19
CA ALA A 36 -0.54 0.50 2.08
C ALA A 36 0.32 0.25 0.83
N GLN A 37 1.18 1.21 0.46
CA GLN A 37 2.10 1.06 -0.68
C GLN A 37 3.13 -0.04 -0.45
N SER A 38 3.67 -0.19 0.76
CA SER A 38 4.60 -1.27 1.06
C SER A 38 3.93 -2.64 0.89
N HIS A 39 2.71 -2.83 1.39
CA HIS A 39 1.96 -4.06 1.15
C HIS A 39 1.65 -4.29 -0.34
N TYR A 40 1.28 -3.23 -1.07
CA TYR A 40 1.06 -3.34 -2.52
C TYR A 40 2.30 -3.82 -3.28
N ASN A 41 3.49 -3.30 -2.92
CA ASN A 41 4.76 -3.73 -3.51
C ASN A 41 5.09 -5.20 -3.19
N LYS A 42 4.57 -5.73 -2.08
CA LYS A 42 4.64 -7.16 -1.72
C LYS A 42 3.58 -8.02 -2.42
N TRP A 43 2.70 -7.42 -3.22
CA TRP A 43 1.50 -8.03 -3.79
C TRP A 43 0.48 -8.50 -2.74
N ASP A 44 0.60 -8.01 -1.51
CA ASP A 44 -0.38 -8.19 -0.46
C ASP A 44 -1.48 -7.13 -0.61
N TYR A 45 -2.31 -7.32 -1.64
CA TYR A 45 -3.34 -6.34 -1.98
C TYR A 45 -4.42 -6.24 -0.91
N THR A 46 -4.66 -7.30 -0.14
CA THR A 46 -5.61 -7.29 0.98
C THR A 46 -5.16 -6.30 2.06
N SER A 47 -3.91 -6.40 2.53
CA SER A 47 -3.38 -5.45 3.52
C SER A 47 -3.23 -4.05 2.94
N ALA A 48 -2.85 -3.93 1.66
CA ALA A 48 -2.81 -2.63 0.98
C ALA A 48 -4.18 -1.92 1.01
N LEU A 49 -5.25 -2.67 0.72
CA LEU A 49 -6.62 -2.15 0.74
C LEU A 49 -7.10 -1.77 2.14
N TYR A 50 -6.70 -2.53 3.15
CA TYR A 50 -6.99 -2.19 4.54
C TYR A 50 -6.36 -0.85 4.93
N HIS A 51 -5.06 -0.68 4.68
CA HIS A 51 -4.35 0.53 5.10
C HIS A 51 -4.71 1.77 4.29
N ILE A 52 -5.00 1.66 2.98
CA ILE A 52 -5.52 2.81 2.22
C ILE A 52 -6.92 3.21 2.68
N GLY A 53 -7.74 2.26 3.15
CA GLY A 53 -9.02 2.53 3.80
C GLY A 53 -8.84 3.42 5.03
N LYS A 54 -7.97 3.01 5.97
CA LYS A 54 -7.62 3.81 7.14
C LYS A 54 -7.07 5.19 6.79
N ALA A 55 -6.22 5.27 5.77
CA ALA A 55 -5.68 6.53 5.30
C ALA A 55 -6.80 7.50 4.85
N LEU A 56 -7.80 6.99 4.12
CA LEU A 56 -8.94 7.77 3.61
C LEU A 56 -9.95 8.17 4.70
N GLU A 57 -10.05 7.39 5.78
CA GLU A 57 -10.93 7.68 6.94
C GLU A 57 -10.48 8.94 7.69
N VAL A 58 -9.17 9.12 7.88
CA VAL A 58 -8.61 10.25 8.64
C VAL A 58 -8.11 11.39 7.75
N LEU A 59 -8.20 11.24 6.42
CA LEU A 59 -7.84 12.27 5.45
C LEU A 59 -8.97 13.32 5.33
N PRO A 60 -8.67 14.63 5.43
CA PRO A 60 -9.66 15.67 5.17
C PRO A 60 -10.30 15.51 3.78
N GLU A 61 -11.61 15.71 3.70
CA GLU A 61 -12.38 15.50 2.46
C GLU A 61 -11.91 16.41 1.31
N ASN A 62 -11.53 17.65 1.62
CA ASN A 62 -11.00 18.63 0.68
C ASN A 62 -9.47 18.52 0.47
N SER A 63 -8.83 17.47 1.00
CA SER A 63 -7.39 17.31 0.87
C SER A 63 -6.98 17.14 -0.60
N PRO A 64 -5.99 17.89 -1.09
CA PRO A 64 -5.56 17.82 -2.49
C PRO A 64 -4.99 16.44 -2.88
N VAL A 65 -4.58 15.62 -1.90
CA VAL A 65 -4.07 14.26 -2.15
C VAL A 65 -5.15 13.17 -2.15
N ARG A 66 -6.40 13.51 -1.83
CA ARG A 66 -7.50 12.53 -1.74
C ARG A 66 -7.74 11.80 -3.05
N SER A 67 -7.69 12.51 -4.17
CA SER A 67 -7.81 11.93 -5.52
C SER A 67 -6.73 10.88 -5.79
N ASN A 68 -5.49 11.13 -5.36
CA ASN A 68 -4.39 10.16 -5.49
C ASN A 68 -4.63 8.91 -4.64
N TYR A 69 -5.16 9.07 -3.42
CA TYR A 69 -5.43 7.94 -2.53
C TYR A 69 -6.57 7.07 -3.07
N LEU A 70 -7.63 7.69 -3.59
CA LEU A 70 -8.72 6.98 -4.25
C LEU A 70 -8.23 6.23 -5.48
N ARG A 71 -7.41 6.88 -6.33
CA ARG A 71 -6.79 6.22 -7.49
C ARG A 71 -5.98 5.00 -7.09
N PHE A 72 -5.13 5.13 -6.07
CA PHE A 72 -4.33 4.01 -5.55
C PHE A 72 -5.23 2.88 -5.01
N ARG A 73 -6.31 3.20 -4.29
CA ARG A 73 -7.28 2.20 -3.84
C ARG A 73 -7.88 1.42 -5.01
N TYR A 74 -8.33 2.11 -6.07
CA TYR A 74 -8.87 1.45 -7.25
C TYR A 74 -7.85 0.54 -7.94
N GLU A 75 -6.60 0.98 -8.04
CA GLU A 75 -5.51 0.15 -8.58
C GLU A 75 -5.27 -1.10 -7.74
N ALA A 76 -5.23 -0.98 -6.42
CA ALA A 76 -5.09 -2.12 -5.52
C ALA A 76 -6.28 -3.10 -5.61
N GLN A 77 -7.50 -2.60 -5.81
CA GLN A 77 -8.69 -3.44 -6.03
C GLN A 77 -8.60 -4.22 -7.35
N ASP A 78 -8.23 -3.55 -8.45
CA ASP A 78 -8.05 -4.19 -9.76
C ASP A 78 -7.02 -5.32 -9.68
N LYS A 79 -5.87 -5.05 -9.04
CA LYS A 79 -4.82 -6.06 -8.82
C LYS A 79 -5.31 -7.22 -7.97
N GLN A 80 -5.97 -6.95 -6.85
CA GLN A 80 -6.53 -8.01 -6.00
C GLN A 80 -7.45 -8.93 -6.81
N GLN A 81 -8.38 -8.37 -7.59
CA GLN A 81 -9.30 -9.14 -8.42
C GLN A 81 -8.57 -9.93 -9.50
N LYS A 82 -7.58 -9.31 -10.17
CA LYS A 82 -6.81 -9.95 -11.23
C LYS A 82 -6.01 -11.17 -10.72
N TYR A 83 -5.42 -11.07 -9.54
CA TYR A 83 -4.57 -12.12 -8.98
C TYR A 83 -5.29 -13.09 -8.05
N ALA A 84 -6.53 -12.79 -7.65
CA ALA A 84 -7.38 -13.70 -6.85
C ALA A 84 -7.66 -15.04 -7.56
N TRP A 85 -7.62 -15.06 -8.90
CA TRP A 85 -7.87 -16.27 -9.71
C TRP A 85 -6.60 -17.10 -10.01
N GLN A 86 -5.44 -16.67 -9.51
CA GLN A 86 -4.15 -17.33 -9.74
C GLN A 86 -3.62 -18.08 -8.51
N GLN A 87 -4.40 -18.12 -7.42
CA GLN A 87 -4.12 -18.84 -6.18
C GLN A 87 -5.08 -20.02 -6.03
#